data_AF-A0A401TVE3-F1
#
_entry.id   AF-A0A401TVE3-F1
#
_cell.length_a   1.000
_cell.length_b   1.000
_cell.length_c   1.000
_cell.angle_alpha   90.00
_cell.angle_beta   90.00
_cell.angle_gamma   90.00
#
_symmetry.space_group_name_H-M   'P 1'
#
loop_
_entity.id
_entity.type
_entity.pdbx_description
1 polymer ?
#
loop_
_entity_poly.entity_id
_entity_poly.type
_entity_poly.pdbx_seq_one_letter_code
_entity_poly.pdbx_strand_id
1 'polypeptide(L)'
;MSEQPGYIAEQLYLEAVKRKPFAFHAHDLSTAYAAMAAAKYRGAHLVVDFHEWFSENVHWSTKQSAWAPYPPEWKRALQELEVRCLNEASATITVCDSIADAMKAELGGSRPVVVRNIPDIAVTPTRAYPPLKQQLGLPESTFVLLWQGGTGPTRLIEPIIEALAYVPDCVFVIRGPSLDLFGPDYLALAQRVDVEGRVVLAPPVPSKDVVAAARGADAG
;
A
#
# COMPACT_ATOMS: atom_id res chain seq x y z
N MET A 1 10.61 11.52 -20.39
CA MET A 1 9.66 10.41 -20.66
C MET A 1 8.27 11.03 -20.60
N SER A 2 7.45 10.87 -21.64
CA SER A 2 6.15 11.56 -21.69
C SER A 2 5.29 11.14 -20.49
N GLU A 3 4.91 12.12 -19.68
CA GLU A 3 4.00 12.00 -18.52
C GLU A 3 2.55 11.77 -18.95
N GLN A 4 2.33 11.14 -20.10
CA GLN A 4 0.99 10.81 -20.59
C GLN A 4 0.78 9.30 -20.50
N PRO A 5 -0.13 8.84 -19.62
CA PRO A 5 -0.42 7.41 -19.44
C PRO A 5 -0.85 6.68 -20.72
N GLY A 6 -1.21 7.41 -21.79
CA GLY A 6 -1.57 6.86 -23.09
C GLY A 6 -0.46 6.06 -23.79
N TYR A 7 0.83 6.42 -23.64
CA TYR A 7 1.91 5.74 -24.36
C TYR A 7 2.13 4.30 -23.85
N ILE A 8 2.09 4.11 -22.53
CA ILE A 8 2.20 2.77 -21.92
C ILE A 8 0.97 1.94 -22.28
N ALA A 9 -0.22 2.55 -22.25
CA ALA A 9 -1.45 1.87 -22.63
C ALA A 9 -1.44 1.36 -24.08
N GLU A 10 -0.89 2.14 -25.02
CA GLU A 10 -0.75 1.73 -26.42
C GLU A 10 0.17 0.50 -26.56
N GLN A 11 1.35 0.53 -25.95
CA GLN A 11 2.28 -0.61 -26.00
C GLN A 11 1.67 -1.87 -25.39
N LEU A 12 1.01 -1.74 -24.23
CA LEU A 12 0.29 -2.85 -23.59
C LEU A 12 -0.80 -3.40 -24.49
N TYR A 13 -1.60 -2.53 -25.11
CA TYR A 13 -2.65 -2.93 -26.04
C TYR A 13 -2.08 -3.69 -27.25
N LEU A 14 -1.07 -3.15 -27.92
CA LEU A 14 -0.46 -3.75 -29.11
C LEU A 14 0.12 -5.15 -28.83
N GLU A 15 0.72 -5.36 -27.66
CA GLU A 15 1.19 -6.69 -27.24
C GLU A 15 0.03 -7.61 -26.82
N ALA A 16 -0.94 -7.09 -26.07
CA ALA A 16 -2.09 -7.85 -25.60
C ALA A 16 -2.91 -8.40 -26.76
N VAL A 17 -3.17 -7.59 -27.79
CA VAL A 17 -3.91 -8.05 -28.97
C VAL A 17 -3.14 -9.06 -29.80
N LYS A 18 -1.84 -9.29 -29.64
CA LYS A 18 -1.16 -10.42 -30.31
C LYS A 18 -1.54 -11.78 -29.70
N ARG A 19 -2.07 -11.78 -28.48
CA ARG A 19 -2.49 -12.98 -27.75
C ARG A 19 -3.96 -13.30 -28.01
N LYS A 20 -4.36 -14.54 -27.69
CA LYS A 20 -5.76 -15.03 -27.75
C LYS A 20 -6.12 -15.79 -26.46
N PRO A 21 -6.07 -15.14 -25.29
CA PRO A 21 -6.41 -15.80 -24.04
C PRO A 21 -7.92 -15.96 -23.89
N PHE A 22 -8.34 -16.82 -22.95
CA PHE A 22 -9.73 -16.87 -22.47
C PHE A 22 -10.13 -15.55 -21.78
N ALA A 23 -9.22 -14.96 -21.00
CA ALA A 23 -9.43 -13.73 -20.27
C ALA A 23 -8.16 -12.87 -20.19
N PHE A 24 -8.34 -11.55 -20.08
CA PHE A 24 -7.32 -10.62 -19.64
C PHE A 24 -7.56 -10.26 -18.18
N HIS A 25 -6.51 -10.31 -17.35
CA HIS A 25 -6.54 -9.90 -15.96
C HIS A 25 -5.71 -8.63 -15.81
N ALA A 26 -6.38 -7.49 -15.67
CA ALA A 26 -5.76 -6.18 -15.52
C ALA A 26 -5.60 -5.85 -14.04
N HIS A 27 -4.42 -5.37 -13.64
CA HIS A 27 -4.15 -4.90 -12.29
C HIS A 27 -4.14 -3.36 -12.30
N ASP A 28 -5.06 -2.78 -11.55
CA ASP A 28 -5.33 -1.34 -11.45
C ASP A 28 -5.64 -0.61 -12.77
N LEU A 29 -6.01 0.66 -12.64
CA LEU A 29 -6.34 1.54 -13.77
C LEU A 29 -5.17 1.75 -14.74
N SER A 30 -3.93 1.56 -14.26
CA SER A 30 -2.72 1.65 -15.08
C SER A 30 -2.72 0.66 -16.25
N THR A 31 -3.42 -0.47 -16.13
CA THR A 31 -3.53 -1.50 -17.19
C THR A 31 -4.96 -1.72 -17.68
N ALA A 32 -5.97 -1.34 -16.90
CA ALA A 32 -7.38 -1.60 -17.18
C ALA A 32 -7.84 -1.06 -18.55
N TYR A 33 -7.44 0.16 -18.92
CA TYR A 33 -7.87 0.77 -20.18
C TYR A 33 -7.39 -0.04 -21.41
N ALA A 34 -6.11 -0.44 -21.42
CA ALA A 34 -5.53 -1.24 -22.50
C ALA A 34 -6.13 -2.66 -22.54
N ALA A 35 -6.30 -3.28 -21.37
CA ALA A 35 -6.87 -4.62 -21.25
C ALA A 35 -8.34 -4.66 -21.71
N MET A 36 -9.12 -3.63 -21.38
CA MET A 36 -10.52 -3.50 -21.81
C MET A 36 -10.63 -3.39 -23.34
N ALA A 37 -9.78 -2.58 -23.98
CA ALA A 37 -9.72 -2.50 -25.43
C ALA A 37 -9.30 -3.84 -26.06
N ALA A 38 -8.28 -4.51 -25.50
CA ALA A 38 -7.78 -5.79 -26.01
C ALA A 38 -8.80 -6.93 -25.85
N ALA A 39 -9.49 -6.99 -24.71
CA ALA A 39 -10.54 -7.97 -24.44
C ALA A 39 -11.69 -7.83 -25.44
N LYS A 40 -12.16 -6.59 -25.68
CA LYS A 40 -13.18 -6.29 -26.69
C LYS A 40 -12.75 -6.68 -28.10
N TYR A 41 -11.51 -6.35 -28.49
CA TYR A 41 -10.96 -6.71 -29.80
C TYR A 41 -10.85 -8.23 -30.00
N ARG A 42 -10.50 -8.98 -28.94
CA ARG A 42 -10.36 -10.44 -28.99
C ARG A 42 -11.63 -11.22 -28.70
N GLY A 43 -12.70 -10.58 -28.26
CA GLY A 43 -13.89 -11.27 -27.74
C GLY A 43 -13.56 -12.13 -26.51
N ALA A 44 -12.59 -11.71 -25.70
CA ALA A 44 -12.16 -12.40 -24.49
C ALA A 44 -12.82 -11.78 -23.25
N HIS A 45 -12.83 -12.50 -22.12
CA HIS A 45 -13.28 -11.96 -20.85
C HIS A 45 -12.29 -10.91 -20.30
N LEU A 46 -12.80 -10.00 -19.47
CA LEU A 46 -12.00 -9.01 -18.76
C LEU A 46 -12.22 -9.16 -17.25
N VAL A 47 -11.13 -9.32 -16.51
CA VAL A 47 -11.09 -9.20 -15.05
C VAL A 47 -10.26 -7.97 -14.71
N VAL A 48 -10.78 -7.08 -13.86
CA VAL A 48 -10.03 -5.91 -13.35
C VAL A 48 -9.87 -6.05 -11.84
N ASP A 49 -8.62 -6.07 -11.39
CA ASP A 49 -8.23 -6.22 -9.99
C ASP A 49 -7.71 -4.89 -9.45
N PHE A 50 -8.49 -4.31 -8.53
CA PHE A 50 -8.19 -3.06 -7.84
C PHE A 50 -7.44 -3.38 -6.54
N HIS A 51 -6.15 -3.07 -6.49
CA HIS A 51 -5.28 -3.37 -5.33
C HIS A 51 -5.65 -2.51 -4.13
N GLU A 52 -6.15 -1.31 -4.40
CA GLU A 52 -6.73 -0.35 -3.48
C GLU A 52 -7.85 0.40 -4.24
N TRP A 53 -8.52 1.36 -3.60
CA TRP A 53 -9.38 2.27 -4.37
C TRP A 53 -8.52 3.32 -5.08
N PHE A 54 -8.25 3.07 -6.36
CA PHE A 54 -7.28 3.84 -7.14
C PHE A 54 -7.56 5.34 -7.17
N SER A 55 -8.80 5.77 -7.41
CA SER A 55 -9.16 7.20 -7.44
C SER A 55 -9.06 7.91 -6.09
N GLU A 56 -9.07 7.17 -4.99
CA GLU A 56 -8.95 7.70 -3.61
C GLU A 56 -7.51 7.72 -3.11
N ASN A 57 -6.56 7.25 -3.93
CA ASN A 57 -5.15 7.25 -3.57
C ASN A 57 -4.51 8.64 -3.71
N VAL A 58 -3.22 8.69 -3.41
CA VAL A 58 -2.36 9.86 -3.62
C VAL A 58 -1.47 9.67 -4.85
N HIS A 59 -1.06 10.79 -5.45
CA HIS A 59 -0.05 10.82 -6.50
C HIS A 59 1.18 11.58 -6.05
N TRP A 60 2.33 11.28 -6.64
CA TRP A 60 3.52 12.09 -6.46
C TRP A 60 3.35 13.40 -7.24
N SER A 61 3.37 14.53 -6.54
CA SER A 61 3.33 15.86 -7.14
C SER A 61 4.76 16.37 -7.32
N THR A 62 5.23 16.41 -8.56
CA THR A 62 6.57 16.94 -8.90
C THR A 62 6.73 18.41 -8.52
N LYS A 63 5.64 19.19 -8.55
CA LYS A 63 5.62 20.60 -8.14
C LYS A 63 5.83 20.79 -6.64
N GLN A 64 5.27 19.89 -5.83
CA GLN A 64 5.34 19.96 -4.37
C GLN A 64 6.46 19.09 -3.79
N SER A 65 7.07 18.22 -4.60
CA SER A 65 7.98 17.16 -4.17
C SER A 65 7.41 16.34 -3.01
N ALA A 66 6.12 16.02 -3.10
CA ALA A 66 5.36 15.36 -2.04
C ALA A 66 4.21 14.54 -2.62
N TRP A 67 3.71 13.59 -1.83
CA TRP A 67 2.47 12.88 -2.10
C TRP A 67 1.27 13.79 -1.83
N ALA A 68 0.35 13.87 -2.79
CA ALA A 68 -0.84 14.70 -2.69
C ALA A 68 -2.07 13.95 -3.23
N PRO A 69 -3.29 14.27 -2.75
CA PRO A 69 -4.51 13.77 -3.37
C PRO A 69 -4.58 14.17 -4.85
N TYR A 70 -5.26 13.34 -5.65
CA TYR A 70 -5.52 13.70 -7.05
C TYR A 70 -6.30 15.02 -7.16
N PRO A 71 -5.91 15.93 -8.08
CA PRO A 71 -6.74 17.08 -8.46
C PRO A 71 -8.17 16.62 -8.85
N PRO A 72 -9.22 17.41 -8.54
CA PRO A 72 -10.60 16.97 -8.74
C PRO A 72 -10.93 16.47 -10.15
N GLU A 73 -10.42 17.14 -11.19
CA GLU A 73 -10.61 16.75 -12.58
C GLU A 73 -9.92 15.43 -12.92
N TRP A 74 -8.72 15.19 -12.37
CA TRP A 74 -8.00 13.95 -12.58
C TRP A 74 -8.68 12.80 -11.84
N LYS A 75 -9.07 13.02 -10.58
CA LYS A 75 -9.86 12.07 -9.80
C LYS A 75 -11.12 11.64 -10.54
N ARG A 76 -11.86 12.60 -11.11
CA ARG A 76 -13.07 12.31 -11.91
C ARG A 76 -12.77 11.43 -13.11
N ALA A 77 -11.69 11.70 -13.85
CA ALA A 77 -11.31 10.87 -14.99
C ALA A 77 -10.93 9.43 -14.58
N LEU A 78 -10.31 9.26 -13.40
CA LEU A 78 -10.03 7.93 -12.84
C LEU A 78 -11.33 7.21 -12.46
N GLN A 79 -12.24 7.89 -11.78
CA GLN A 79 -13.56 7.36 -11.40
C GLN A 79 -14.40 6.98 -12.64
N GLU A 80 -14.34 7.76 -13.72
CA GLU A 80 -15.00 7.40 -14.98
C GLU A 80 -14.49 6.06 -15.54
N LEU A 81 -13.18 5.81 -15.46
CA LEU A 81 -12.62 4.52 -15.86
C LEU A 81 -12.98 3.39 -14.89
N GLU A 82 -13.04 3.65 -13.57
CA GLU A 82 -13.53 2.68 -12.57
C GLU A 82 -14.99 2.31 -12.84
N VAL A 83 -15.86 3.29 -13.09
CA VAL A 83 -17.27 3.09 -13.47
C VAL A 83 -17.36 2.20 -14.71
N ARG A 84 -16.54 2.46 -15.73
CA ARG A 84 -16.49 1.59 -16.91
C ARG A 84 -16.06 0.17 -16.56
N CYS A 85 -15.04 -0.01 -15.73
CA CYS A 85 -14.63 -1.34 -15.27
C CYS A 85 -15.75 -2.07 -14.53
N LEU A 86 -16.47 -1.41 -13.62
CA LEU A 86 -17.56 -2.00 -12.84
C LEU A 86 -18.79 -2.37 -13.69
N ASN A 87 -18.98 -1.75 -14.86
CA ASN A 87 -20.11 -2.01 -15.75
C ASN A 87 -19.76 -2.92 -16.93
N GLU A 88 -18.53 -2.85 -17.46
CA GLU A 88 -18.13 -3.52 -18.71
C GLU A 88 -17.25 -4.76 -18.48
N ALA A 89 -16.54 -4.88 -17.35
CA ALA A 89 -15.72 -6.05 -17.08
C ALA A 89 -16.58 -7.28 -16.79
N SER A 90 -16.08 -8.47 -17.13
CA SER A 90 -16.73 -9.73 -16.78
C SER A 90 -16.72 -9.96 -15.26
N ALA A 91 -15.67 -9.48 -14.57
CA ALA A 91 -15.61 -9.39 -13.12
C ALA A 91 -14.66 -8.27 -12.69
N THR A 92 -14.93 -7.68 -11.53
CA THR A 92 -13.98 -6.81 -10.82
C THR A 92 -13.62 -7.42 -9.47
N ILE A 93 -12.38 -7.22 -9.03
CA ILE A 93 -11.84 -7.70 -7.77
C ILE A 93 -11.38 -6.51 -6.94
N THR A 94 -11.54 -6.59 -5.62
CA THR A 94 -10.85 -5.71 -4.67
C THR A 94 -10.53 -6.43 -3.37
N VAL A 95 -9.81 -5.78 -2.46
CA VAL A 95 -9.13 -6.43 -1.34
C VAL A 95 -9.96 -6.57 -0.06
N CYS A 96 -11.03 -5.78 0.10
CA CYS A 96 -11.88 -5.83 1.29
C CYS A 96 -13.32 -5.37 1.02
N ASP A 97 -14.23 -5.76 1.92
CA ASP A 97 -15.65 -5.42 1.81
C ASP A 97 -15.90 -3.91 1.89
N SER A 98 -15.15 -3.16 2.70
CA SER A 98 -15.34 -1.71 2.81
C SER A 98 -15.06 -0.99 1.50
N ILE A 99 -14.02 -1.36 0.75
CA ILE A 99 -13.76 -0.80 -0.58
C ILE A 99 -14.83 -1.25 -1.57
N ALA A 100 -15.17 -2.56 -1.59
CA ALA A 100 -16.16 -3.09 -2.53
C ALA A 100 -17.54 -2.43 -2.35
N ASP A 101 -17.97 -2.23 -1.11
CA ASP A 101 -19.24 -1.61 -0.77
C ASP A 101 -19.23 -0.11 -1.10
N ALA A 102 -18.13 0.60 -0.79
CA ALA A 102 -18.01 2.02 -1.08
C ALA A 102 -17.96 2.30 -2.60
N MET A 103 -17.19 1.51 -3.36
CA MET A 103 -17.18 1.60 -4.83
C MET A 103 -18.57 1.37 -5.42
N LYS A 104 -19.30 0.35 -4.93
CA LYS A 104 -20.67 0.08 -5.39
C LYS A 104 -21.63 1.23 -5.04
N ALA A 105 -21.51 1.80 -3.85
CA ALA A 105 -22.38 2.88 -3.37
C ALA A 105 -22.12 4.20 -4.11
N GLU A 106 -20.85 4.53 -4.35
CA GLU A 106 -20.45 5.84 -4.88
C GLU A 106 -20.32 5.85 -6.42
N LEU A 107 -19.86 4.75 -7.02
CA LEU A 107 -19.63 4.65 -8.47
C LEU A 107 -20.72 3.85 -9.20
N GLY A 108 -21.54 3.08 -8.49
CA GLY A 108 -22.56 2.22 -9.09
C GLY A 108 -21.98 0.95 -9.74
N GLY A 109 -22.65 0.42 -10.77
CA GLY A 109 -22.20 -0.79 -11.49
C GLY A 109 -22.26 -2.08 -10.68
N SER A 110 -21.49 -3.10 -11.05
CA SER A 110 -21.40 -4.36 -10.31
C SER A 110 -20.51 -4.21 -9.08
N ARG A 111 -20.92 -4.77 -7.94
CA ARG A 111 -20.07 -4.77 -6.74
C ARG A 111 -18.84 -5.65 -7.00
N PRO A 112 -17.61 -5.18 -6.73
CA PRO A 112 -16.42 -6.01 -6.82
C PRO A 112 -16.49 -7.26 -5.96
N VAL A 113 -15.92 -8.35 -6.46
CA VAL A 113 -15.67 -9.57 -5.69
C VAL A 113 -14.50 -9.32 -4.76
N VAL A 114 -14.66 -9.69 -3.49
CA VAL A 114 -13.58 -9.51 -2.51
C VAL A 114 -12.64 -10.70 -2.55
N VAL A 115 -11.39 -10.44 -2.92
CA VAL A 115 -10.27 -11.39 -2.80
C VAL A 115 -9.23 -10.74 -1.91
N ARG A 116 -9.14 -11.24 -0.66
CA ARG A 116 -8.22 -10.66 0.33
C ARG A 116 -6.77 -10.97 -0.03
N ASN A 117 -5.90 -9.99 0.18
CA ASN A 117 -4.47 -10.24 0.23
C ASN A 117 -4.15 -11.08 1.46
N ILE A 118 -3.66 -12.30 1.24
CA ILE A 118 -3.27 -13.23 2.30
C ILE A 118 -1.75 -13.43 2.21
N PRO A 119 -0.99 -13.16 3.28
CA PRO A 119 0.45 -13.42 3.27
C PRO A 119 0.72 -14.92 3.17
N ASP A 120 1.84 -15.26 2.55
CA ASP A 120 2.31 -16.65 2.53
C ASP A 120 2.70 -17.09 3.95
N ILE A 121 2.08 -18.18 4.42
CA ILE A 121 2.30 -18.74 5.75
C ILE A 121 3.53 -19.64 5.83
N ALA A 122 4.08 -20.05 4.69
CA ALA A 122 5.21 -20.97 4.58
C ALA A 122 6.54 -20.24 4.29
N VAL A 123 6.60 -18.93 4.55
CA VAL A 123 7.79 -18.13 4.28
C VAL A 123 8.90 -18.49 5.26
N THR A 124 9.96 -19.11 4.73
CA THR A 124 11.23 -19.29 5.45
C THR A 124 12.01 -17.98 5.45
N PRO A 125 12.38 -17.44 6.62
CA PRO A 125 13.21 -16.25 6.69
C PRO A 125 14.62 -16.55 6.15
N THR A 126 15.29 -15.53 5.62
CA THR A 126 16.65 -15.62 5.07
C THR A 126 17.70 -15.90 6.16
N ARG A 127 17.38 -15.61 7.42
CA ARG A 127 18.22 -15.89 8.59
C ARG A 127 17.38 -16.04 9.87
N ALA A 128 18.01 -16.54 10.93
CA ALA A 128 17.42 -16.55 12.25
C ALA A 128 17.40 -15.14 12.87
N TYR A 129 16.31 -14.79 13.54
CA TYR A 129 16.15 -13.55 14.29
C TYR A 129 15.92 -13.87 15.78
N PRO A 130 16.72 -13.32 16.72
CA PRO A 130 16.35 -13.36 18.12
C PRO A 130 15.08 -12.52 18.36
N PRO A 131 14.38 -12.66 19.50
CA PRO A 131 13.27 -11.79 19.86
C PRO A 131 13.64 -10.30 19.74
N LEU A 132 12.70 -9.45 19.30
CA LEU A 132 12.94 -8.03 19.03
C LEU A 132 13.54 -7.30 20.23
N LYS A 133 13.06 -7.55 21.45
CA LYS A 133 13.61 -6.99 22.69
C LYS A 133 15.10 -7.29 22.82
N GLN A 134 15.51 -8.53 22.53
CA GLN A 134 16.92 -8.94 22.54
C GLN A 134 17.73 -8.32 21.39
N GLN A 135 17.13 -8.19 20.19
CA GLN A 135 17.78 -7.49 19.07
C GLN A 135 18.17 -6.05 19.44
N LEU A 136 17.37 -5.40 20.30
CA LEU A 136 17.52 -4.00 20.70
C LEU A 136 18.16 -3.83 22.10
N GLY A 137 18.51 -4.93 22.78
CA GLY A 137 19.05 -4.87 24.14
C GLY A 137 18.06 -4.37 25.20
N LEU A 138 16.75 -4.49 24.94
CA LEU A 138 15.69 -4.09 25.86
C LEU A 138 15.41 -5.19 26.90
N PRO A 139 15.07 -4.83 28.15
CA PRO A 139 14.56 -5.79 29.13
C PRO A 139 13.32 -6.53 28.61
N GLU A 140 13.17 -7.80 28.97
CA GLU A 140 12.00 -8.61 28.57
C GLU A 140 10.68 -8.04 29.13
N SER A 141 10.73 -7.32 30.26
CA SER A 141 9.58 -6.65 30.88
C SER A 141 9.10 -5.39 30.13
N THR A 142 9.90 -4.86 29.20
CA THR A 142 9.54 -3.65 28.44
C THR A 142 8.42 -3.97 27.45
N PHE A 143 7.36 -3.16 27.43
CA PHE A 143 6.35 -3.25 26.39
C PHE A 143 6.86 -2.60 25.10
N VAL A 144 6.85 -3.34 23.99
CA VAL A 144 7.35 -2.89 22.69
C VAL A 144 6.20 -2.82 21.69
N LEU A 145 5.87 -1.60 21.28
CA LEU A 145 5.05 -1.31 20.10
C LEU A 145 5.96 -1.25 18.88
N LEU A 146 5.60 -1.95 17.80
CA LEU A 146 6.39 -2.04 16.58
C LEU A 146 5.61 -1.50 15.39
N TRP A 147 6.10 -0.42 14.78
CA TRP A 147 5.77 -0.13 13.39
C TRP A 147 6.78 -0.84 12.48
N GLN A 148 6.31 -1.70 11.58
CA GLN A 148 7.18 -2.38 10.62
C GLN A 148 6.65 -2.27 9.20
N GLY A 149 7.28 -1.43 8.38
CA GLY A 149 6.82 -1.18 7.02
C GLY A 149 7.46 0.06 6.40
N GLY A 150 6.83 0.59 5.35
CA GLY A 150 7.24 1.87 4.78
C GLY A 150 7.19 3.00 5.82
N THR A 151 8.03 4.00 5.64
CA THR A 151 8.02 5.25 6.42
C THR A 151 7.61 6.42 5.54
N GLY A 152 7.36 7.58 6.14
CA GLY A 152 6.98 8.80 5.47
C GLY A 152 5.59 9.32 5.88
N PRO A 153 5.20 10.49 5.36
CA PRO A 153 4.06 11.26 5.88
C PRO A 153 2.71 10.58 5.70
N THR A 154 2.55 9.72 4.69
CA THR A 154 1.29 8.98 4.45
C THR A 154 1.13 7.76 5.35
N ARG A 155 2.11 7.48 6.21
CA ARG A 155 2.12 6.32 7.11
C ARG A 155 1.58 6.64 8.50
N LEU A 156 1.36 7.92 8.81
CA LEU A 156 0.78 8.38 10.08
C LEU A 156 1.53 7.84 11.30
N ILE A 157 2.87 7.92 11.26
CA ILE A 157 3.74 7.47 12.36
C ILE A 157 3.83 8.55 13.45
N GLU A 158 3.75 9.82 13.04
CA GLU A 158 3.84 10.99 13.90
C GLU A 158 2.78 10.99 15.02
N PRO A 159 1.49 10.72 14.75
CA PRO A 159 0.48 10.58 15.80
C PRO A 159 0.78 9.44 16.79
N ILE A 160 1.46 8.37 16.35
CA ILE A 160 1.85 7.26 17.24
C ILE A 160 2.96 7.72 18.20
N ILE A 161 3.92 8.52 17.72
CA ILE A 161 4.97 9.11 18.55
C ILE A 161 4.33 10.06 19.58
N GLU A 162 3.41 10.92 19.17
CA GLU A 162 2.69 11.83 20.08
C GLU A 162 1.88 11.06 21.14
N ALA A 163 1.28 9.93 20.76
CA ALA A 163 0.52 9.10 21.67
C ALA A 163 1.36 8.51 22.82
N LEU A 164 2.69 8.38 22.65
CA LEU A 164 3.57 7.89 23.71
C LEU A 164 3.58 8.77 24.94
N ALA A 165 3.24 10.07 24.83
CA ALA A 165 3.09 10.95 25.98
C ALA A 165 2.02 10.46 26.97
N TYR A 166 1.05 9.68 26.51
CA TYR A 166 -0.03 9.12 27.33
C TYR A 166 0.23 7.68 27.82
N VAL A 167 1.33 7.06 27.36
CA VAL A 167 1.66 5.65 27.65
C VAL A 167 3.12 5.54 28.10
N PRO A 168 3.42 5.79 29.39
CA PRO A 168 4.80 5.95 29.86
C PRO A 168 5.64 4.67 29.79
N ASP A 169 5.02 3.49 29.92
CA ASP A 169 5.72 2.19 29.98
C ASP A 169 5.81 1.48 28.61
N CYS A 170 5.91 2.24 27.53
CA CYS A 170 5.96 1.72 26.16
C CYS A 170 7.17 2.28 25.40
N VAL A 171 7.92 1.39 24.75
CA VAL A 171 8.94 1.71 23.75
C VAL A 171 8.35 1.51 22.36
N PHE A 172 8.48 2.51 21.50
CA PHE A 172 8.04 2.45 20.11
C PHE A 172 9.22 2.22 19.17
N VAL A 173 9.16 1.13 18.43
CA VAL A 173 10.17 0.75 17.44
C VAL A 173 9.62 1.07 16.05
N ILE A 174 10.29 1.95 15.32
CA ILE A 174 9.97 2.27 13.93
C ILE A 174 10.99 1.54 13.06
N ARG A 175 10.56 0.45 12.42
CA ARG A 175 11.38 -0.36 11.51
C ARG A 175 10.94 -0.17 10.07
N GLY A 176 11.80 0.36 9.22
CA GLY A 176 11.45 0.58 7.83
C GLY A 176 12.56 1.17 6.98
N PRO A 177 12.37 1.22 5.65
CA PRO A 177 13.26 1.93 4.75
C PRO A 177 13.16 3.44 4.97
N SER A 178 14.02 4.22 4.31
CA SER A 178 13.95 5.69 4.25
C SER A 178 14.05 6.40 5.62
N LEU A 179 14.56 5.74 6.65
CA LEU A 179 14.81 6.35 7.96
C LEU A 179 15.94 7.37 7.94
N ASP A 180 16.81 7.33 6.94
CA ASP A 180 17.77 8.40 6.64
C ASP A 180 17.08 9.70 6.22
N LEU A 181 15.91 9.61 5.57
CA LEU A 181 15.12 10.76 5.14
C LEU A 181 14.14 11.22 6.23
N PHE A 182 13.38 10.31 6.83
CA PHE A 182 12.28 10.64 7.74
C PHE A 182 12.63 10.48 9.23
N GLY A 183 13.66 9.69 9.56
CA GLY A 183 14.05 9.43 10.94
C GLY A 183 14.44 10.67 11.76
N PRO A 184 15.17 11.66 11.20
CA PRO A 184 15.49 12.89 11.92
C PRO A 184 14.24 13.64 12.40
N ASP A 185 13.20 13.71 11.57
CA ASP A 185 11.94 14.39 11.92
C ASP A 185 11.17 13.61 12.99
N TYR A 186 11.19 12.26 12.94
CA TYR A 186 10.60 11.42 13.98
C TYR A 186 11.28 11.62 15.34
N LEU A 187 12.62 11.70 15.37
CA LEU A 187 13.36 11.94 16.61
C LEU A 187 13.17 13.36 17.14
N ALA A 188 13.12 14.36 16.26
CA ALA A 188 12.83 15.74 16.63
C ALA A 188 11.41 15.88 17.22
N LEU A 189 10.42 15.19 16.64
CA LEU A 189 9.08 15.11 17.20
C LEU A 189 9.09 14.43 18.57
N ALA A 190 9.80 13.30 18.71
CA ALA A 190 9.90 12.59 19.98
C ALA A 190 10.51 13.46 21.10
N GLN A 191 11.54 14.24 20.79
CA GLN A 191 12.12 15.21 21.72
C GLN A 191 11.13 16.31 22.09
N ARG A 192 10.37 16.84 21.11
CA ARG A 192 9.39 17.90 21.35
C ARG A 192 8.27 17.48 22.31
N VAL A 193 7.97 16.19 22.37
CA VAL A 193 6.92 15.63 23.25
C VAL A 193 7.50 14.85 24.44
N ASP A 194 8.79 15.01 24.74
CA ASP A 194 9.51 14.38 25.87
C ASP A 194 9.42 12.85 25.91
N VAL A 195 9.56 12.19 24.74
CA VAL A 195 9.53 10.71 24.61
C VAL A 195 10.73 10.14 23.84
N GLU A 196 11.77 10.92 23.59
CA GLU A 196 12.93 10.54 22.78
C GLU A 196 13.65 9.29 23.29
N GLY A 197 13.71 9.09 24.61
CA GLY A 197 14.29 7.87 25.21
C GLY A 197 13.50 6.59 24.96
N ARG A 198 12.31 6.69 24.34
CA ARG A 198 11.38 5.58 24.09
C ARG A 198 11.07 5.37 22.61
N VAL A 199 11.70 6.11 21.72
CA VAL A 199 11.58 5.92 20.26
C VAL A 199 12.86 5.32 19.71
N VAL A 200 12.76 4.17 19.07
CA VAL A 200 13.89 3.43 18.50
C VAL A 200 13.70 3.28 16.99
N LEU A 201 14.66 3.77 16.22
CA LEU A 201 14.69 3.58 14.78
C LEU A 201 15.50 2.33 14.42
N ALA A 202 14.93 1.45 13.59
CA ALA A 202 15.57 0.20 13.17
C ALA A 202 15.59 0.04 11.64
N PRO A 203 16.68 -0.46 11.04
CA PRO A 203 16.77 -0.61 9.58
C PRO A 203 15.73 -1.62 9.06
N PRO A 204 15.34 -1.52 7.77
CA PRO A 204 14.42 -2.47 7.18
C PRO A 204 15.02 -3.88 7.12
N VAL A 205 14.15 -4.87 7.04
CA VAL A 205 14.50 -6.27 6.78
C VAL A 205 13.91 -6.71 5.45
N PRO A 206 14.45 -7.77 4.81
CA PRO A 206 13.83 -8.38 3.64
C PRO A 206 12.35 -8.71 3.89
N SER A 207 11.49 -8.61 2.87
CA SER A 207 10.05 -8.88 3.00
C SER A 207 9.76 -10.26 3.60
N LYS A 208 10.55 -11.26 3.23
CA LYS A 208 10.45 -12.64 3.76
C LYS A 208 10.79 -12.77 5.25
N ASP A 209 11.49 -11.79 5.81
CA ASP A 209 11.95 -11.81 7.19
C ASP A 209 11.04 -11.03 8.12
N VAL A 210 10.03 -10.33 7.57
CA VAL A 210 9.22 -9.37 8.31
C VAL A 210 8.59 -9.99 9.56
N VAL A 211 7.94 -11.15 9.41
CA VAL A 211 7.28 -11.86 10.52
C VAL A 211 8.31 -12.37 11.54
N ALA A 212 9.40 -12.99 11.08
CA ALA A 212 10.42 -13.54 11.96
C ALA A 212 11.15 -12.44 12.75
N ALA A 213 11.43 -11.30 12.11
CA ALA A 213 12.11 -10.17 12.71
C ALA A 213 11.23 -9.38 13.70
N ALA A 214 9.90 -9.40 13.52
CA ALA A 214 8.92 -8.75 14.40
C ALA A 214 8.68 -9.53 15.70
N ARG A 215 8.97 -10.84 15.71
CA ARG A 215 8.76 -11.72 16.88
C ARG A 215 9.38 -11.11 18.13
N GLY A 216 8.59 -11.01 19.20
CA GLY A 216 9.02 -10.44 20.48
C GLY A 216 8.63 -8.97 20.66
N ALA A 217 8.01 -8.32 19.67
CA ALA A 217 7.15 -7.17 19.93
C ALA A 217 5.87 -7.61 20.65
N ASP A 218 5.28 -6.72 21.46
CA ASP A 218 4.04 -7.00 22.19
C ASP A 218 2.80 -6.52 21.40
N ALA A 219 2.96 -5.49 20.55
CA ALA A 219 1.96 -4.98 19.63
C ALA A 219 2.61 -4.41 18.36
N GLY A 220 1.87 -4.31 17.26
CA GLY A 220 2.31 -3.66 16.03
C GLY A 220 1.22 -3.56 14.98
#